data_AF-A0A3P8RY23-F1
#
_entry.id   AF-A0A3P8RY23-F1
#
_cell.length_a   1.000
_cell.length_b   1.000
_cell.length_c   1.000
_cell.angle_alpha   90.00
_cell.angle_beta   90.00
_cell.angle_gamma   90.00
#
_symmetry.space_group_name_H-M   'P 1'
#
loop_
_entity.id
_entity.type
_entity.pdbx_description
1 polymer ?
#
loop_
_entity_poly.entity_id
_entity_poly.type
_entity_poly.pdbx_seq_one_letter_code
_entity_poly.pdbx_strand_id
1 'polypeptide(L)' 'MAKTKELPQKLRDKIISSHLKGLGYKKISKELNIPRDTIGSIIRKFDTYGTDANLPGSGRKPKTEQSSQVK' A
#
# COMPACT_ATOMS: atom_id res chain seq x y z
N MET A 1 14.35 -13.20 2.92
CA MET A 1 13.72 -12.40 4.00
C MET A 1 12.26 -12.19 3.67
N ALA A 2 11.38 -12.99 4.27
CA ALA A 2 9.94 -12.84 4.10
C ALA A 2 9.47 -11.60 4.89
N LYS A 3 9.34 -10.46 4.22
CA LYS A 3 8.72 -9.26 4.80
C LYS A 3 7.21 -9.35 4.53
N THR A 4 6.51 -10.15 5.33
CA THR A 4 5.09 -10.49 5.10
C THR A 4 4.12 -9.68 5.94
N LYS A 5 4.58 -8.66 6.69
CA LYS A 5 3.66 -7.75 7.39
C LYS A 5 3.45 -6.49 6.55
N GLU A 6 2.23 -6.38 6.03
CA GLU A 6 1.79 -5.22 5.26
C GLU A 6 1.92 -3.93 6.10
N LEU A 7 2.31 -2.83 5.46
CA LEU A 7 2.33 -1.53 6.12
C LEU A 7 0.90 -1.07 6.44
N PRO A 8 0.64 -0.56 7.66
CA PRO A 8 -0.67 -0.02 8.04
C PRO A 8 -1.03 1.20 7.17
N GLN A 9 -2.33 1.35 6.89
CA GLN A 9 -2.87 2.42 6.03
C GLN A 9 -2.36 3.81 6.42
N LYS A 10 -2.37 4.11 7.73
CA LYS A 10 -1.89 5.39 8.28
C LYS A 10 -0.46 5.77 7.85
N LEU A 11 0.44 4.79 7.70
CA LEU A 11 1.80 5.07 7.23
C LEU A 11 1.84 5.32 5.73
N ARG A 12 0.97 4.68 4.95
CA ARG A 12 0.84 4.88 3.50
C ARG A 12 0.28 6.26 3.18
N ASP A 13 -0.77 6.66 3.89
CA ASP A 13 -1.35 8.01 3.81
C ASP A 13 -0.29 9.08 4.06
N LYS A 14 0.53 8.86 5.10
CA LYS A 14 1.59 9.80 5.47
C LYS A 14 2.69 9.87 4.41
N ILE A 15 3.04 8.73 3.79
CA ILE A 15 3.99 8.68 2.65
C ILE A 15 3.44 9.48 1.47
N ILE A 16 2.17 9.29 1.11
CA ILE A 16 1.55 9.95 -0.04
C ILE A 16 1.40 11.45 0.23
N SER A 17 0.96 11.85 1.42
CA SER A 17 0.90 13.27 1.81
C SER A 17 2.28 13.93 1.70
N SER A 18 3.34 13.28 2.17
CA SER A 18 4.71 13.79 2.03
C SER A 18 5.18 13.83 0.58
N HIS A 19 4.81 12.84 -0.24
CA HIS A 19 5.12 12.83 -1.66
C HIS A 19 4.43 13.96 -2.43
N LEU A 20 3.14 14.19 -2.18
CA LEU A 20 2.36 15.29 -2.76
C LEU A 20 2.91 16.67 -2.39
N LYS A 21 3.55 16.80 -1.22
CA LYS A 21 4.30 18.00 -0.80
C LYS A 21 5.63 18.18 -1.52
N GLY A 22 6.00 17.27 -2.44
CA GLY A 22 7.28 17.31 -3.16
C GLY A 22 8.48 16.84 -2.34
N LEU A 23 8.27 16.12 -1.24
CA LEU A 23 9.38 15.57 -0.45
C LEU A 23 9.99 14.37 -1.19
N GLY A 24 11.31 14.40 -1.37
CA GLY A 24 12.03 13.30 -2.01
C GLY A 24 12.09 12.04 -1.15
N TYR A 25 12.25 10.88 -1.82
CA TYR A 25 12.26 9.55 -1.20
C TYR A 25 13.19 9.41 0.02
N LYS A 26 14.38 10.03 -0.03
CA LYS A 26 15.38 9.98 1.05
C LYS A 26 14.90 10.68 2.33
N LYS A 27 14.14 11.78 2.21
CA LYS A 27 13.60 12.52 3.36
C LYS A 27 12.50 11.72 4.04
N ILE A 28 11.56 11.20 3.24
CA ILE A 28 10.45 10.36 3.72
C ILE A 28 10.97 9.10 4.42
N SER A 29 12.01 8.47 3.83
CA SER A 29 12.65 7.28 4.42
C SER A 29 13.24 7.55 5.80
N LYS A 30 13.92 8.68 5.99
CA LYS A 30 14.47 9.07 7.30
C LYS A 30 13.39 9.42 8.31
N GLU A 31 12.35 10.11 7.89
CA GLU A 31 11.26 10.55 8.78
C GLU A 31 10.44 9.37 9.32
N LEU A 32 10.14 8.40 8.45
CA LEU A 32 9.29 7.26 8.78
C LEU A 32 10.08 6.00 9.16
N ASN A 33 11.42 6.01 9.06
CA ASN A 33 12.29 4.84 9.21
C ASN A 33 11.87 3.66 8.31
N ILE A 34 11.32 3.96 7.13
CA ILE A 34 10.88 2.97 6.15
C ILE A 34 11.93 2.87 5.03
N PRO A 35 12.27 1.66 4.54
CA PRO A 35 13.18 1.50 3.41
C PRO A 35 12.69 2.22 2.14
N ARG A 36 13.63 2.81 1.38
CA ARG A 36 13.32 3.53 0.14
C ARG A 36 12.51 2.70 -0.86
N ASP A 37 12.81 1.40 -0.95
CA ASP A 37 12.19 0.48 -1.91
C ASP A 37 10.70 0.29 -1.61
N THR A 38 10.34 0.36 -0.33
CA THR A 38 8.94 0.26 0.11
C THR A 38 8.17 1.52 -0.24
N ILE A 39 8.79 2.69 -0.02
CA ILE A 39 8.21 3.99 -0.40
C ILE A 39 7.99 4.06 -1.92
N GLY A 40 9.00 3.67 -2.72
CA GLY A 40 8.88 3.64 -4.18
C GLY A 40 7.79 2.67 -4.66
N SER A 41 7.63 1.52 -4.01
CA SER A 41 6.56 0.57 -4.33
C SER A 41 5.16 1.13 -4.03
N ILE A 42 5.01 1.89 -2.94
CA ILE A 42 3.74 2.53 -2.59
C ILE A 42 3.39 3.63 -3.59
N ILE A 43 4.34 4.51 -3.91
CA ILE A 43 4.13 5.61 -4.85
C ILE A 43 3.81 5.07 -6.24
N ARG A 44 4.54 4.05 -6.72
CA ARG A 44 4.24 3.42 -8.01
C ARG A 44 2.82 2.83 -8.06
N LYS A 45 2.35 2.23 -6.96
CA LYS A 45 0.97 1.73 -6.87
C LYS A 45 -0.05 2.88 -6.88
N PHE A 46 0.23 3.95 -6.14
CA PHE A 46 -0.61 5.15 -6.12
C PHE A 46 -0.73 5.77 -7.51
N ASP A 47 0.38 5.91 -8.26
CA ASP A 47 0.34 6.44 -9.63
C ASP A 47 -0.42 5.51 -10.60
N THR A 48 -0.37 4.20 -10.39
CA THR A 48 -1.03 3.21 -11.26
C THR A 48 -2.53 3.12 -11.02
N TYR A 49 -2.95 3.11 -9.75
CA TYR A 49 -4.32 2.79 -9.35
C TYR A 49 -5.08 3.96 -8.69
N GLY A 50 -4.38 5.05 -8.35
CA GLY A 50 -4.95 6.19 -7.61
C GLY A 50 -5.31 5.87 -6.16
N THR A 51 -4.87 4.73 -5.62
CA THR A 51 -5.23 4.27 -4.27
C THR A 51 -4.01 3.85 -3.46
N ASP A 52 -4.05 4.16 -2.17
CA ASP A 52 -3.07 3.77 -1.15
C ASP A 52 -3.44 2.42 -0.48
N ALA A 53 -4.69 2.01 -0.66
CA ALA A 53 -5.26 0.79 -0.11
C ALA A 53 -4.69 -0.47 -0.75
N ASN A 54 -4.72 -1.56 0.02
CA ASN A 54 -4.34 -2.85 -0.51
C ASN A 54 -5.39 -3.34 -1.50
N LEU A 55 -4.95 -3.63 -2.72
CA LEU A 55 -5.82 -4.28 -3.70
C LEU A 55 -5.96 -5.75 -3.34
N PRO A 56 -7.17 -6.33 -3.35
CA PRO A 56 -7.33 -7.76 -3.22
C PRO A 56 -6.53 -8.43 -4.33
N GLY A 57 -5.67 -9.38 -3.96
CA GLY A 57 -4.82 -10.07 -4.92
C GLY A 57 -5.66 -10.75 -6.00
N SER A 58 -5.19 -10.72 -7.25
CA SER A 58 -5.83 -11.40 -8.40
C SER A 58 -5.81 -12.94 -8.31
N GLY A 59 -5.52 -13.50 -7.14
CA GLY A 59 -5.31 -14.93 -6.93
C GLY A 59 -6.55 -15.77 -7.23
N ARG A 60 -6.33 -17.08 -7.27
CA ARG A 60 -7.38 -18.08 -7.47
C ARG A 60 -8.44 -17.94 -6.39
N LYS A 61 -9.65 -17.54 -6.78
CA LYS A 61 -10.82 -17.57 -5.90
C LYS A 61 -11.06 -19.03 -5.46
N PRO A 62 -11.26 -19.34 -4.17
CA PRO A 62 -11.57 -20.69 -3.73
C PRO A 62 -12.88 -21.15 -4.34
N LYS A 63 -12.94 -22.41 -4.81
CA LYS A 63 -14.12 -23.03 -5.40
C LYS A 63 -14.95 -23.68 -4.29
N THR A 64 -15.86 -22.93 -3.69
CA THR A 64 -16.97 -23.49 -2.89
C THR A 64 -18.12 -22.48 -2.73
N GLU A 65 -19.29 -23.06 -2.47
CA GLU A 65 -20.64 -22.61 -2.83
C GLU A 65 -21.30 -21.57 -1.91
N GLN A 66 -22.51 -21.17 -2.31
CA GLN A 66 -23.35 -20.07 -1.86
C GLN A 66 -23.76 -20.07 -0.38
N SER A 67 -23.94 -18.88 0.21
CA SER A 67 -25.17 -18.54 0.94
C SER A 67 -25.27 -17.04 1.27
N SER A 68 -26.43 -16.49 0.91
CA SER A 68 -27.02 -15.19 1.20
C SER A 68 -26.90 -14.68 2.65
N GLN A 69 -26.72 -13.36 2.85
CA GLN A 69 -27.63 -12.53 3.66
C GLN A 69 -27.41 -11.03 3.34
N VAL A 70 -28.22 -10.45 2.44
CA VAL A 70 -29.34 -9.49 2.68
C VAL A 70 -28.88 -8.03 2.89
N LYS A 71 -29.39 -7.19 1.96
CA LYS A 71 -29.63 -5.74 1.96
C LYS A 71 -28.85 -4.84 2.92
#